data_AF-A0A212LVW5-F1
#
_entry.id   AF-A0A212LVW5-F1
#
_cell.length_a   1.000
_cell.length_b   1.000
_cell.length_c   1.000
_cell.angle_alpha   90.00
_cell.angle_beta   90.00
_cell.angle_gamma   90.00
#
_symmetry.space_group_name_H-M   'P 1'
#
loop_
_entity.id
_entity.type
_entity.pdbx_description
1 polymer ?
#
loop_
_entity_poly.entity_id
_entity_poly.type
_entity_poly.pdbx_seq_one_letter_code
_entity_poly.pdbx_strand_id
1 'polypeptide(L)'
;MPFFCWNAKRAKNCFGIIIATLFIMFGGIWLFEYMDAAALNYSVSTPAKAPEGEMRLVIRIYDRVLELYDNDKLFKRYRVAVGKQATPTPVGEWNIVYKGWSPSEIMGTRWMGLDISWGSYGIHGTSAPWSIGSFASHGCIRMRNADSEELYGWVPIGTPVDIIGPKPKIARMLRRGTAGPDVVVLQLKLVALGYYQERAKGVFGKDTEAALRAFQRDNRLPESGITDEKTMNLLKL
;
A
#
# COMPACT_ATOMS: atom_id res chain seq x y z
N MET A 1 62.54 30.09 6.05
CA MET A 1 61.26 29.69 6.66
C MET A 1 60.16 30.58 6.09
N PRO A 2 59.33 30.15 5.11
CA PRO A 2 58.20 30.96 4.69
C PRO A 2 56.98 30.65 5.57
N PHE A 3 56.46 31.68 6.21
CA PHE A 3 55.19 31.64 6.92
C PHE A 3 54.03 31.46 5.92
N PHE A 4 53.24 30.41 6.11
CA PHE A 4 51.99 30.18 5.39
C PHE A 4 50.93 31.17 5.92
N CYS A 5 50.65 32.24 5.20
CA CYS A 5 49.59 33.19 5.56
C CYS A 5 48.25 32.67 5.02
N TRP A 6 47.46 32.02 5.89
CA TRP A 6 46.11 31.56 5.58
C TRP A 6 45.16 32.77 5.49
N ASN A 7 44.64 33.04 4.29
CA ASN A 7 43.81 34.20 4.00
C ASN A 7 42.37 34.01 4.54
N ALA A 8 42.10 34.58 5.72
CA ALA A 8 40.82 34.46 6.45
C ALA A 8 39.56 34.94 5.70
N LYS A 9 39.70 35.75 4.63
CA LYS A 9 38.57 36.18 3.80
C LYS A 9 37.99 35.05 2.94
N ARG A 10 38.82 34.10 2.49
CA ARG A 10 38.37 32.96 1.66
C ARG A 10 37.58 31.93 2.48
N ALA A 11 37.94 31.76 3.75
CA ALA A 11 37.23 30.89 4.68
C ALA A 11 35.83 31.41 5.05
N LYS A 12 35.68 32.73 5.25
CA LYS A 12 34.37 33.36 5.57
C LYS A 12 33.37 33.24 4.42
N ASN A 13 33.83 33.39 3.17
CA ASN A 13 32.96 33.27 2.00
C ASN A 13 32.56 31.81 1.72
N CYS A 14 33.46 30.83 1.91
CA CYS A 14 33.11 29.41 1.82
C CYS A 14 32.12 28.99 2.92
N PHE A 15 32.27 29.51 4.15
CA PHE A 15 31.36 29.22 5.26
C PHE A 15 29.95 29.78 5.01
N GLY A 16 29.85 31.01 4.48
CA GLY A 16 28.56 31.62 4.09
C GLY A 16 27.86 30.87 2.95
N ILE A 17 28.61 30.38 1.96
CA ILE A 17 28.08 29.58 0.85
C ILE A 17 27.59 28.21 1.34
N ILE A 18 28.33 27.55 2.24
CA ILE A 18 27.93 26.25 2.83
C ILE A 18 26.67 26.40 3.70
N ILE A 19 26.56 27.47 4.50
CA ILE A 19 25.36 27.75 5.30
C ILE A 19 24.16 28.04 4.38
N ALA A 20 24.35 28.83 3.32
CA ALA A 20 23.28 29.14 2.37
C ALA A 20 22.79 27.90 1.61
N THR A 21 23.69 27.01 1.17
CA THR A 21 23.29 25.76 0.50
C THR A 21 22.61 24.78 1.44
N LEU A 22 23.05 24.68 2.70
CA LEU A 22 22.35 23.90 3.73
C LEU A 22 20.96 24.48 4.02
N PHE A 23 20.79 25.80 4.09
CA PHE A 23 19.47 26.44 4.25
C PHE A 23 18.55 26.21 3.04
N ILE A 24 19.09 26.24 1.81
CA ILE A 24 18.32 25.96 0.59
C ILE A 24 17.94 24.47 0.52
N MET A 25 18.83 23.55 0.90
CA MET A 25 18.53 22.12 0.91
C MET A 25 17.55 21.73 2.03
N PHE A 26 17.75 22.20 3.26
CA PHE A 26 16.84 21.93 4.38
C PHE A 26 15.50 22.66 4.22
N GLY A 27 15.52 23.92 3.77
CA GLY A 27 14.32 24.68 3.45
C GLY A 27 13.56 24.11 2.25
N GLY A 28 14.27 23.58 1.25
CA GLY A 28 13.67 22.92 0.09
C GLY A 28 12.97 21.61 0.42
N ILE A 29 13.53 20.79 1.31
CA ILE A 29 12.88 19.55 1.78
C ILE A 29 11.61 19.88 2.59
N TRP A 30 11.69 20.83 3.52
CA TRP A 30 10.52 21.29 4.28
C TRP A 30 9.45 21.91 3.39
N LEU A 31 9.86 22.70 2.39
CA LEU A 31 8.94 23.29 1.43
C LEU A 31 8.29 22.22 0.55
N PHE A 32 9.03 21.22 0.08
CA PHE A 32 8.48 20.11 -0.69
C PHE A 32 7.50 19.28 0.14
N GLU A 33 7.84 18.91 1.37
CA GLU A 33 6.92 18.20 2.28
C GLU A 33 5.66 19.02 2.58
N TYR A 34 5.81 20.32 2.83
CA TYR A 34 4.71 21.25 3.01
C TYR A 34 3.82 21.32 1.77
N MET A 35 4.41 21.46 0.58
CA MET A 35 3.68 21.52 -0.68
C MET A 35 2.97 20.20 -1.01
N ASP A 36 3.59 19.05 -0.74
CA ASP A 36 3.00 17.72 -0.89
C ASP A 36 1.82 17.51 0.07
N ALA A 37 2.01 17.86 1.34
CA ALA A 37 0.95 17.80 2.35
C ALA A 37 -0.19 18.75 1.97
N ALA A 38 0.13 19.98 1.55
CA ALA A 38 -0.84 20.94 1.04
C ALA A 38 -1.57 20.41 -0.19
N ALA A 39 -0.90 19.75 -1.13
CA ALA A 39 -1.53 19.19 -2.33
C ALA A 39 -2.53 18.07 -2.01
N LEU A 40 -2.23 17.20 -1.04
CA LEU A 40 -3.17 16.17 -0.59
C LEU A 40 -4.32 16.76 0.25
N ASN A 41 -4.00 17.71 1.14
CA ASN A 41 -4.96 18.37 2.05
C ASN A 41 -5.80 19.45 1.36
N TYR A 42 -5.41 19.96 0.18
CA TYR A 42 -6.19 20.95 -0.57
C TYR A 42 -7.60 20.43 -0.91
N SER A 43 -7.76 19.10 -0.96
CA SER A 43 -9.04 18.45 -1.24
C SER A 43 -9.79 17.92 -0.01
N VAL A 44 -9.16 17.88 1.17
CA VAL A 44 -9.72 17.29 2.40
C VAL A 44 -9.20 18.03 3.64
N SER A 45 -10.09 18.55 4.49
CA SER A 45 -9.71 19.22 5.75
C SER A 45 -8.87 18.31 6.64
N THR A 46 -7.78 18.79 7.24
CA THR A 46 -6.97 18.02 8.20
C THR A 46 -7.74 17.87 9.52
N PRO A 47 -8.30 16.69 9.84
CA PRO A 47 -9.13 16.52 11.03
C PRO A 47 -8.25 16.45 12.27
N ALA A 48 -8.68 17.10 13.36
CA ALA A 48 -7.94 17.10 14.64
C ALA A 48 -8.26 15.88 15.52
N LYS A 49 -9.31 15.11 15.18
CA LYS A 49 -9.78 13.94 15.93
C LYS A 49 -9.89 12.72 15.02
N ALA A 50 -9.89 11.54 15.63
CA ALA A 50 -10.13 10.27 14.94
C ALA A 50 -11.54 10.23 14.31
N PRO A 51 -11.75 9.43 13.26
CA PRO A 51 -13.09 9.06 12.79
C PRO A 51 -13.94 8.44 13.91
N GLU A 52 -15.26 8.67 13.87
CA GLU A 52 -16.20 8.16 14.88
C GLU A 52 -17.04 6.98 14.36
N GLY A 53 -17.14 6.80 13.04
CA GLY A 53 -17.92 5.73 12.41
C GLY A 53 -17.12 4.52 11.96
N GLU A 54 -17.68 3.79 10.99
CA GLU A 54 -17.03 2.61 10.42
C GLU A 54 -15.86 3.04 9.52
N MET A 55 -14.67 2.64 9.93
CA MET A 55 -13.44 2.98 9.23
C MET A 55 -13.09 1.95 8.16
N ARG A 56 -12.64 2.43 7.01
CA ARG A 56 -12.07 1.60 5.94
C ARG A 56 -10.88 2.31 5.31
N LEU A 57 -9.86 1.53 4.93
CA LEU A 57 -8.70 2.04 4.21
C LEU A 57 -8.77 1.63 2.74
N VAL A 58 -8.43 2.56 1.85
CA VAL A 58 -8.26 2.29 0.42
C VAL A 58 -6.87 2.74 -0.01
N ILE A 59 -6.08 1.80 -0.51
CA ILE A 59 -4.73 2.07 -1.02
C ILE A 59 -4.77 2.06 -2.54
N ARG A 60 -4.44 3.19 -3.17
CA ARG A 60 -4.37 3.33 -4.63
C ARG A 60 -2.92 3.29 -5.06
N ILE A 61 -2.49 2.16 -5.62
CA ILE A 61 -1.08 1.88 -5.95
C ILE A 61 -0.51 2.91 -6.94
N TYR A 62 -1.24 3.24 -8.01
CA TYR A 62 -0.75 4.17 -9.03
C TYR A 62 -0.67 5.62 -8.54
N ASP A 63 -1.59 6.01 -7.67
CA ASP A 63 -1.62 7.36 -7.09
C ASP A 63 -0.65 7.49 -5.91
N ARG A 64 -0.25 6.35 -5.32
CA ARG A 64 0.62 6.26 -4.14
C ARG A 64 0.00 7.00 -2.96
N VAL A 65 -1.30 6.77 -2.79
CA VAL A 65 -2.14 7.36 -1.74
C VAL A 65 -2.81 6.25 -0.95
N LEU A 66 -2.88 6.44 0.37
CA LEU A 66 -3.77 5.73 1.27
C LEU A 66 -4.89 6.69 1.68
N GLU A 67 -6.12 6.29 1.44
CA GLU A 67 -7.34 7.00 1.80
C GLU A 67 -7.97 6.35 3.02
N LEU A 68 -8.28 7.14 4.04
CA LEU A 68 -9.08 6.74 5.20
C LEU A 68 -10.52 7.22 4.97
N TYR A 69 -11.48 6.31 5.08
CA TYR A 69 -12.91 6.58 4.98
C TYR A 69 -13.57 6.45 6.35
N ASP A 70 -14.61 7.23 6.57
CA ASP A 70 -15.52 7.20 7.73
C ASP A 70 -16.96 7.12 7.22
N ASN A 71 -17.66 6.00 7.46
CA ASN A 71 -18.98 5.72 6.90
C ASN A 71 -19.06 6.01 5.38
N ASP A 72 -18.10 5.48 4.62
CA ASP A 72 -17.93 5.67 3.16
C ASP A 72 -17.66 7.10 2.67
N LYS A 73 -17.52 8.07 3.57
CA LYS A 73 -17.04 9.40 3.22
C LYS A 73 -15.52 9.43 3.33
N LEU A 74 -14.85 9.95 2.30
CA LEU A 74 -13.42 10.21 2.36
C LEU A 74 -13.12 11.16 3.53
N PHE A 75 -12.33 10.67 4.49
CA PHE A 75 -12.00 11.38 5.72
C PHE A 75 -10.60 12.01 5.65
N LYS A 76 -9.60 11.27 5.17
CA LYS A 76 -8.23 11.78 5.03
C LYS A 76 -7.43 11.03 3.95
N ARG A 77 -6.40 11.67 3.42
CA ARG A 77 -5.42 11.10 2.48
C ARG A 77 -4.01 11.18 3.04
N TYR A 78 -3.24 10.13 2.79
CA TYR A 78 -1.83 10.04 3.15
C TYR A 78 -0.99 9.70 1.93
N ARG A 79 0.16 10.35 1.77
CA ARG A 79 1.14 9.93 0.77
C ARG A 79 1.84 8.66 1.25
N VAL A 80 1.98 7.68 0.37
CA VAL A 80 2.63 6.41 0.71
C VAL A 80 3.69 6.00 -0.30
N ALA A 81 4.61 5.13 0.09
CA ALA A 81 5.40 4.34 -0.84
C ALA A 81 4.79 2.95 -0.97
N VAL A 82 4.85 2.37 -2.16
CA VAL A 82 4.31 1.03 -2.46
C VAL A 82 5.40 0.13 -3.06
N GLY A 83 5.04 -1.14 -3.26
CA GLY A 83 5.94 -2.15 -3.81
C GLY A 83 6.47 -1.80 -5.19
N LYS A 84 7.71 -2.18 -5.46
CA LYS A 84 8.31 -2.09 -6.80
C LYS A 84 7.60 -3.05 -7.76
N GLN A 85 7.80 -2.89 -9.06
CA GLN A 85 7.25 -3.82 -10.06
C GLN A 85 7.68 -5.28 -9.83
N ALA A 86 8.91 -5.52 -9.37
CA ALA A 86 9.41 -6.85 -9.08
C ALA A 86 8.87 -7.44 -7.75
N THR A 87 8.40 -6.59 -6.85
CA THR A 87 7.87 -6.95 -5.52
C THR A 87 6.62 -6.12 -5.23
N PRO A 88 5.54 -6.33 -6.02
CA PRO A 88 4.39 -5.45 -6.01
C PRO A 88 3.62 -5.56 -4.70
N THR A 89 2.95 -4.47 -4.33
CA THR A 89 1.99 -4.50 -3.22
C THR A 89 0.81 -5.40 -3.60
N PRO A 90 0.40 -6.36 -2.74
CA PRO A 90 -0.68 -7.28 -3.07
C PRO A 90 -2.03 -6.59 -3.21
N VAL A 91 -2.57 -6.56 -4.43
CA VAL A 91 -3.96 -6.15 -4.70
C VAL A 91 -4.91 -7.15 -4.06
N GLY A 92 -6.02 -6.68 -3.50
CA GLY A 92 -7.02 -7.52 -2.84
C GLY A 92 -7.72 -6.80 -1.70
N GLU A 93 -8.50 -7.58 -0.95
CA GLU A 93 -9.32 -7.11 0.15
C GLU A 93 -8.83 -7.75 1.45
N TRP A 94 -8.26 -6.92 2.33
CA TRP A 94 -7.53 -7.32 3.52
C TRP A 94 -8.15 -6.72 4.78
N ASN A 95 -7.61 -7.09 5.94
CA ASN A 95 -7.91 -6.52 7.24
C ASN A 95 -6.63 -6.25 8.02
N ILE A 96 -6.64 -5.21 8.84
CA ILE A 96 -5.62 -5.03 9.87
C ILE A 96 -5.82 -6.09 10.93
N VAL A 97 -4.90 -7.04 11.06
CA VAL A 97 -5.00 -8.15 12.04
C VAL A 97 -3.98 -8.04 13.17
N TYR A 98 -3.00 -7.17 13.03
CA TYR A 98 -1.99 -6.96 14.04
C TYR A 98 -1.53 -5.50 14.08
N LYS A 99 -1.26 -5.00 15.28
CA LYS A 99 -0.74 -3.66 15.53
C LYS A 99 0.36 -3.76 16.56
N GLY A 100 1.51 -3.18 16.27
CA GLY A 100 2.61 -3.10 17.22
C GLY A 100 3.58 -1.97 16.91
N TRP A 101 4.49 -1.76 17.86
CA TRP A 101 5.71 -1.02 17.58
C TRP A 101 6.48 -1.76 16.50
N SER A 102 6.97 -1.02 15.51
CA SER A 102 7.79 -1.60 14.46
C SER A 102 9.15 -1.98 15.07
N PRO A 103 9.53 -3.28 15.09
CA PRO A 103 10.74 -3.74 15.78
C PRO A 103 12.04 -3.46 14.99
N SER A 104 11.95 -2.83 13.81
CA SER A 104 13.08 -2.65 12.89
C SER A 104 13.39 -1.18 12.67
N GLU A 105 14.69 -0.84 12.75
CA GLU A 105 15.24 0.48 12.35
C GLU A 105 14.88 0.87 10.90
N ILE A 106 14.39 -0.06 10.08
CA ILE A 106 14.02 0.16 8.68
C ILE A 106 12.53 0.50 8.51
N MET A 107 11.67 -0.01 9.41
CA MET A 107 10.22 0.03 9.27
C MET A 107 9.56 1.21 9.99
N GLY A 108 10.35 2.08 10.64
CA GLY A 108 9.84 3.27 11.33
C GLY A 108 9.22 2.94 12.69
N THR A 109 8.22 3.70 13.10
CA THR A 109 7.70 3.68 14.48
C THR A 109 6.48 2.77 14.71
N ARG A 110 5.66 2.54 13.68
CA ARG A 110 4.45 1.70 13.76
C ARG A 110 4.42 0.62 12.69
N TRP A 111 3.82 -0.51 13.04
CA TRP A 111 3.50 -1.61 12.13
C TRP A 111 2.04 -2.03 12.30
N MET A 112 1.33 -2.11 11.17
CA MET A 112 -0.04 -2.60 11.05
C MET A 112 -0.07 -3.74 10.04
N GLY A 113 -0.14 -4.98 10.53
CA GLY A 113 -0.07 -6.21 9.71
C GLY A 113 -1.40 -6.52 9.03
N LEU A 114 -1.33 -6.99 7.79
CA LEU A 114 -2.47 -7.40 6.96
C LEU A 114 -2.59 -8.94 6.93
N ASP A 115 -3.82 -9.43 6.78
CA ASP A 115 -4.17 -10.87 6.72
C ASP A 115 -3.86 -11.53 5.36
N ILE A 116 -2.65 -11.34 4.86
CA ILE A 116 -2.20 -11.92 3.59
C ILE A 116 -1.57 -13.29 3.85
N SER A 117 -2.15 -14.35 3.32
CA SER A 117 -1.80 -15.72 3.70
C SER A 117 -0.48 -16.25 3.12
N TRP A 118 0.16 -15.51 2.20
CA TRP A 118 1.38 -15.95 1.50
C TRP A 118 2.61 -15.07 1.82
N GLY A 119 2.52 -14.19 2.80
CA GLY A 119 3.67 -13.40 3.24
C GLY A 119 3.33 -12.38 4.31
N SER A 120 4.36 -11.81 4.91
CA SER A 120 4.19 -10.72 5.88
C SER A 120 4.11 -9.39 5.16
N TYR A 121 2.91 -8.82 5.12
CA TYR A 121 2.64 -7.53 4.51
C TYR A 121 1.96 -6.62 5.53
N GLY A 122 2.22 -5.32 5.41
CA GLY A 122 1.71 -4.35 6.36
C GLY A 122 1.81 -2.93 5.88
N ILE A 123 1.13 -2.05 6.63
CA ILE A 123 1.29 -0.61 6.58
C ILE A 123 2.23 -0.23 7.73
N HIS A 124 3.30 0.49 7.44
CA HIS A 124 4.29 0.85 8.45
C HIS A 124 4.96 2.20 8.18
N GLY A 125 5.66 2.74 9.17
CA GLY A 125 6.47 3.96 9.01
C GLY A 125 7.68 3.76 8.09
N THR A 126 8.71 4.61 8.17
CA THR A 126 9.95 4.36 7.44
C THR A 126 11.12 5.15 8.03
N SER A 127 12.34 4.61 7.92
CA SER A 127 13.59 5.38 8.11
C SER A 127 14.13 5.97 6.81
N ALA A 128 13.48 5.73 5.68
CA ALA A 128 13.81 6.31 4.38
C ALA A 128 12.68 7.26 3.93
N PRO A 129 12.53 8.46 4.55
CA PRO A 129 11.43 9.38 4.27
C PRO A 129 11.37 9.81 2.79
N TRP A 130 12.52 9.89 2.11
CA TRP A 130 12.60 10.17 0.67
C TRP A 130 11.97 9.09 -0.22
N SER A 131 11.64 7.91 0.33
CA SER A 131 10.94 6.86 -0.43
C SER A 131 9.43 7.11 -0.53
N ILE A 132 8.86 7.98 0.29
CA ILE A 132 7.42 8.29 0.28
C ILE A 132 7.03 8.91 -1.06
N GLY A 133 5.92 8.45 -1.64
CA GLY A 133 5.48 8.88 -2.96
C GLY A 133 6.19 8.17 -4.12
N SER A 134 6.86 7.03 -3.89
CA SER A 134 7.53 6.24 -4.94
C SER A 134 7.21 4.73 -4.88
N PHE A 135 7.61 4.00 -5.92
CA PHE A 135 7.60 2.54 -5.97
C PHE A 135 8.94 2.01 -5.42
N ALA A 136 9.02 1.76 -4.11
CA ALA A 136 10.31 1.56 -3.42
C ALA A 136 10.35 0.40 -2.43
N SER A 137 9.21 -0.18 -2.05
CA SER A 137 9.18 -1.25 -1.04
C SER A 137 9.26 -2.65 -1.65
N HIS A 138 9.30 -3.67 -0.79
CA HIS A 138 9.17 -5.08 -1.16
C HIS A 138 7.71 -5.58 -1.07
N GLY A 139 6.75 -4.66 -1.21
CA GLY A 139 5.32 -4.97 -1.21
C GLY A 139 4.56 -4.28 -0.07
N CYS A 140 5.20 -3.98 1.05
CA CYS A 140 4.58 -3.23 2.15
C CYS A 140 4.26 -1.77 1.78
N ILE A 141 3.33 -1.16 2.50
CA ILE A 141 2.95 0.24 2.33
C ILE A 141 3.71 1.07 3.35
N ARG A 142 4.56 1.98 2.87
CA ARG A 142 5.34 2.86 3.75
C ARG A 142 4.65 4.19 3.91
N MET A 143 4.62 4.70 5.13
CA MET A 143 4.12 6.01 5.51
C MET A 143 5.23 6.83 6.15
N ARG A 144 5.08 8.16 6.19
CA ARG A 144 5.88 8.97 7.12
C ARG A 144 5.59 8.51 8.54
N ASN A 145 6.57 8.59 9.44
CA ASN A 145 6.38 8.09 10.82
C ASN A 145 5.21 8.79 11.53
N ALA A 146 5.09 10.12 11.41
CA ALA A 146 3.97 10.87 11.97
C ALA A 146 2.61 10.39 11.41
N ASP A 147 2.50 10.22 10.09
CA ASP A 147 1.29 9.71 9.44
C ASP A 147 0.96 8.28 9.92
N SER A 148 1.99 7.44 10.10
CA SER A 148 1.83 6.07 10.60
C SER A 148 1.36 6.03 12.05
N GLU A 149 1.83 6.95 12.89
CA GLU A 149 1.47 7.08 14.30
C GLU A 149 0.04 7.55 14.48
N GLU A 150 -0.36 8.54 13.68
CA GLU A 150 -1.72 9.03 13.64
C GLU A 150 -2.69 7.93 13.19
N LEU A 151 -2.43 7.33 12.01
CA LEU A 151 -3.28 6.26 11.48
C LEU A 151 -3.37 5.11 12.48
N TYR A 152 -2.24 4.72 13.07
CA TYR A 152 -2.20 3.71 14.12
C TYR A 152 -3.04 4.09 15.34
N GLY A 153 -3.08 5.36 15.73
CA GLY A 153 -3.94 5.80 16.84
C GLY A 153 -5.44 5.69 16.52
N TRP A 154 -5.81 5.82 15.25
CA TRP A 154 -7.20 5.89 14.83
C TRP A 154 -7.81 4.54 14.46
N VAL A 155 -7.10 3.71 13.67
CA VAL A 155 -7.72 2.50 13.09
C VAL A 155 -7.67 1.30 14.06
N PRO A 156 -8.81 0.65 14.38
CA PRO A 156 -8.82 -0.57 15.19
C PRO A 156 -8.30 -1.79 14.43
N ILE A 157 -7.95 -2.86 15.16
CA ILE A 157 -7.81 -4.20 14.57
C ILE A 157 -9.16 -4.62 13.99
N GLY A 158 -9.15 -5.24 12.82
CA GLY A 158 -10.34 -5.58 12.04
C GLY A 158 -10.69 -4.56 10.96
N THR A 159 -10.06 -3.36 10.95
CA THR A 159 -10.31 -2.34 9.92
C THR A 159 -10.06 -2.92 8.52
N PRO A 160 -11.06 -2.88 7.61
CA PRO A 160 -10.91 -3.33 6.24
C PRO A 160 -9.91 -2.47 5.45
N VAL A 161 -9.13 -3.12 4.59
CA VAL A 161 -8.11 -2.49 3.74
C VAL A 161 -8.25 -3.00 2.31
N ASP A 162 -8.67 -2.13 1.40
CA ASP A 162 -8.78 -2.46 -0.02
C ASP A 162 -7.56 -1.92 -0.77
N ILE A 163 -6.82 -2.79 -1.45
CA ILE A 163 -5.65 -2.40 -2.23
C ILE A 163 -5.99 -2.48 -3.71
N ILE A 164 -6.02 -1.32 -4.36
CA ILE A 164 -6.41 -1.14 -5.75
C ILE A 164 -5.18 -0.83 -6.61
N GLY A 165 -4.99 -1.59 -7.68
CA GLY A 165 -3.86 -1.41 -8.58
C GLY A 165 -3.76 -2.44 -9.70
N PRO A 166 -2.56 -2.59 -10.30
CA PRO A 166 -2.35 -3.57 -11.37
C PRO A 166 -2.57 -4.98 -10.87
N LYS A 167 -3.42 -5.72 -11.58
CA LYS A 167 -3.66 -7.13 -11.32
C LYS A 167 -2.53 -7.97 -11.95
N PRO A 168 -1.93 -8.93 -11.23
CA PRO A 168 -0.94 -9.82 -11.82
C PRO A 168 -1.58 -10.72 -12.87
N LYS A 169 -0.76 -11.22 -13.80
CA LYS A 169 -1.18 -12.28 -14.72
C LYS A 169 -1.26 -13.62 -13.98
N ILE A 170 -2.24 -14.44 -14.34
CA ILE A 170 -2.35 -15.80 -13.82
C ILE A 170 -1.47 -16.70 -14.68
N ALA A 171 -0.32 -17.11 -14.13
CA ALA A 171 0.69 -17.89 -14.87
C ALA A 171 0.63 -19.40 -14.59
N ARG A 172 -0.30 -19.85 -13.74
CA ARG A 172 -0.44 -21.25 -13.32
C ARG A 172 -1.89 -21.64 -13.17
N MET A 173 -2.15 -22.94 -13.18
CA MET A 173 -3.46 -23.50 -12.86
C MET A 173 -3.77 -23.32 -11.37
N LEU A 174 -4.93 -22.72 -11.09
CA LEU A 174 -5.48 -22.52 -9.77
C LEU A 174 -6.48 -23.61 -9.42
N ARG A 175 -6.48 -24.01 -8.16
CA ARG A 175 -7.33 -25.06 -7.60
C ARG A 175 -7.45 -24.90 -6.09
N ARG A 176 -8.38 -25.63 -5.47
CA ARG A 176 -8.53 -25.66 -4.01
C ARG A 176 -7.18 -25.91 -3.32
N GLY A 177 -6.89 -25.12 -2.30
CA GLY A 177 -5.63 -25.14 -1.54
C GLY A 177 -4.53 -24.24 -2.10
N THR A 178 -4.70 -23.67 -3.28
CA THR A 178 -3.81 -22.60 -3.76
C THR A 178 -4.11 -21.28 -3.04
N ALA A 179 -3.08 -20.49 -2.80
CA ALA A 179 -3.20 -19.11 -2.37
C ALA A 179 -2.23 -18.24 -3.18
N GLY A 180 -2.50 -16.95 -3.24
CA GLY A 180 -1.64 -16.00 -3.94
C GLY A 180 -2.42 -14.86 -4.59
N PRO A 181 -1.69 -13.90 -5.18
CA PRO A 181 -2.30 -12.74 -5.79
C PRO A 181 -3.02 -13.08 -7.10
N ASP A 182 -2.69 -14.20 -7.75
CA ASP A 182 -3.42 -14.76 -8.89
C ASP A 182 -4.81 -15.30 -8.49
N VAL A 183 -4.94 -15.87 -7.29
CA VAL A 183 -6.24 -16.28 -6.73
C VAL A 183 -7.13 -15.08 -6.46
N VAL A 184 -6.58 -13.95 -5.99
CA VAL A 184 -7.34 -12.70 -5.85
C VAL A 184 -7.95 -12.28 -7.18
N VAL A 185 -7.18 -12.35 -8.27
CA VAL A 185 -7.66 -11.97 -9.61
C VAL A 185 -8.82 -12.86 -10.05
N LEU A 186 -8.73 -14.16 -9.82
CA LEU A 186 -9.82 -15.09 -10.07
C LEU A 186 -11.06 -14.74 -9.24
N GLN A 187 -10.90 -14.53 -7.93
CA GLN A 187 -12.00 -14.20 -7.03
C GLN A 187 -12.70 -12.90 -7.44
N LEU A 188 -11.95 -11.82 -7.68
CA LEU A 188 -12.50 -10.55 -8.16
C LEU A 188 -13.28 -10.72 -9.47
N LYS A 189 -12.79 -11.59 -10.37
CA LYS A 189 -13.51 -11.90 -11.61
C LYS A 189 -14.82 -12.63 -11.35
N LEU A 190 -14.82 -13.63 -10.46
CA LEU A 190 -16.01 -14.38 -10.08
C LEU A 190 -17.03 -13.50 -9.33
N VAL A 191 -16.57 -12.55 -8.50
CA VAL A 191 -17.43 -11.52 -7.89
C VAL A 191 -18.09 -10.67 -8.96
N ALA A 192 -17.31 -10.14 -9.91
CA ALA A 192 -17.83 -9.31 -11.00
C ALA A 192 -18.85 -10.04 -11.90
N LEU A 193 -18.77 -11.37 -11.95
CA LEU A 193 -19.71 -12.23 -12.68
C LEU A 193 -20.88 -12.73 -11.83
N GLY A 194 -20.91 -12.42 -10.52
CA GLY A 194 -21.99 -12.81 -9.60
C GLY A 194 -21.88 -14.23 -9.01
N TYR A 195 -20.78 -14.96 -9.26
CA TYR A 195 -20.60 -16.32 -8.76
C TYR A 195 -19.98 -16.40 -7.37
N TYR A 196 -19.32 -15.33 -6.92
CA TYR A 196 -18.62 -15.29 -5.63
C TYR A 196 -19.10 -14.06 -4.84
N GLN A 197 -19.49 -14.27 -3.58
CA GLN A 197 -20.07 -13.23 -2.72
C GLN A 197 -19.14 -12.84 -1.55
N GLU A 198 -18.03 -13.56 -1.40
CA GLU A 198 -17.06 -13.33 -0.34
C GLU A 198 -15.97 -12.36 -0.78
N ARG A 199 -15.22 -11.83 0.20
CA ARG A 199 -14.07 -10.96 -0.05
C ARG A 199 -12.92 -11.70 -0.73
N ALA A 200 -12.27 -11.04 -1.68
CA ALA A 200 -11.15 -11.58 -2.46
C ALA A 200 -9.84 -11.61 -1.65
N LYS A 201 -9.77 -12.55 -0.70
CA LYS A 201 -8.64 -12.77 0.22
C LYS A 201 -7.48 -13.58 -0.38
N GLY A 202 -7.59 -13.99 -1.65
CA GLY A 202 -6.53 -14.71 -2.36
C GLY A 202 -6.25 -16.11 -1.84
N VAL A 203 -7.22 -16.74 -1.16
CA VAL A 203 -7.19 -18.14 -0.73
C VAL A 203 -8.26 -18.92 -1.48
N PHE A 204 -7.85 -19.93 -2.25
CA PHE A 204 -8.75 -20.76 -3.02
C PHE A 204 -9.32 -21.85 -2.11
N GLY A 205 -10.41 -21.51 -1.42
CA GLY A 205 -11.17 -22.40 -0.54
C GLY A 205 -12.31 -23.15 -1.25
N LYS A 206 -13.18 -23.77 -0.45
CA LYS A 206 -14.38 -24.47 -0.95
C LYS A 206 -15.32 -23.51 -1.68
N ASP A 207 -15.50 -22.29 -1.18
CA ASP A 207 -16.44 -21.32 -1.76
C ASP A 207 -15.95 -20.82 -3.12
N THR A 208 -14.65 -20.59 -3.27
CA THR A 208 -14.05 -20.25 -4.57
C THR A 208 -14.17 -21.41 -5.56
N GLU A 209 -14.01 -22.66 -5.10
CA GLU A 209 -14.22 -23.84 -5.95
C GLU A 209 -15.68 -23.97 -6.38
N ALA A 210 -16.62 -23.78 -5.47
CA ALA A 210 -18.05 -23.82 -5.75
C ALA A 210 -18.44 -22.74 -6.77
N ALA A 211 -17.95 -21.51 -6.59
CA ALA A 211 -18.15 -20.41 -7.52
C ALA A 211 -17.58 -20.73 -8.92
N LEU A 212 -16.38 -21.30 -8.98
CA LEU A 212 -15.75 -21.67 -10.26
C LEU A 212 -16.52 -22.80 -10.95
N ARG A 213 -16.97 -23.82 -10.21
CA ARG A 213 -17.79 -24.92 -10.75
C ARG A 213 -19.13 -24.41 -11.28
N ALA A 214 -19.77 -23.48 -10.56
CA ALA A 214 -20.99 -22.84 -11.04
C ALA A 214 -20.77 -22.08 -12.35
N PHE A 215 -19.69 -21.28 -12.45
CA PHE A 215 -19.31 -20.63 -13.69
C PHE A 215 -19.06 -21.63 -14.83
N GLN A 216 -18.35 -22.73 -14.56
CA GLN A 216 -18.08 -23.77 -15.55
C GLN A 216 -19.36 -24.42 -16.05
N ARG A 217 -20.28 -24.81 -15.15
CA ARG A 217 -21.58 -25.40 -15.49
C ARG A 217 -22.39 -24.49 -16.40
N ASP A 218 -22.51 -23.22 -16.04
CA ASP A 218 -23.33 -22.24 -16.77
C ASP A 218 -22.74 -21.94 -18.16
N ASN A 219 -21.43 -22.16 -18.34
CA ASN A 219 -20.73 -22.05 -19.61
C ASN A 219 -20.51 -23.41 -20.33
N ARG A 220 -21.19 -24.48 -19.88
CA ARG A 220 -21.12 -25.82 -20.48
C ARG A 220 -19.70 -26.41 -20.53
N LEU A 221 -18.85 -26.04 -19.58
CA LEU A 221 -17.56 -26.66 -19.33
C LEU A 221 -17.71 -27.81 -18.33
N PRO A 222 -16.77 -28.78 -18.31
CA PRO A 222 -16.66 -29.71 -17.20
C PRO A 222 -16.50 -28.95 -15.88
N GLU A 223 -17.32 -29.28 -14.88
CA GLU A 223 -17.23 -28.73 -13.52
C GLU A 223 -16.00 -29.33 -12.83
N SER A 224 -14.81 -28.93 -13.25
CA SER A 224 -13.55 -29.47 -12.73
C SER A 224 -13.11 -28.76 -11.45
N GLY A 225 -13.59 -27.52 -11.23
CA GLY A 225 -13.16 -26.68 -10.11
C GLY A 225 -11.70 -26.22 -10.21
N ILE A 226 -11.10 -26.30 -11.40
CA ILE A 226 -9.74 -25.85 -11.72
C ILE A 226 -9.76 -24.85 -12.87
N THR A 227 -8.78 -23.94 -12.90
CA THR A 227 -8.65 -22.96 -13.99
C THR A 227 -7.81 -23.51 -15.14
N ASP A 228 -8.38 -24.45 -15.91
CA ASP A 228 -7.78 -24.91 -17.16
C ASP A 228 -7.82 -23.83 -18.26
N GLU A 229 -7.16 -24.07 -19.39
CA GLU A 229 -7.05 -23.11 -20.49
C GLU A 229 -8.42 -22.63 -20.99
N LYS A 230 -9.40 -23.54 -21.13
CA LYS A 230 -10.75 -23.20 -21.57
C LYS A 230 -11.45 -22.28 -20.57
N THR A 231 -11.35 -22.60 -19.29
CA THR A 231 -11.91 -21.81 -18.19
C THR A 231 -11.27 -20.42 -18.16
N MET A 232 -9.94 -20.35 -18.25
CA MET A 232 -9.19 -19.09 -18.28
C MET A 232 -9.58 -18.20 -19.46
N ASN A 233 -9.68 -18.77 -20.67
CA ASN A 233 -10.09 -18.06 -21.87
C ASN A 233 -11.50 -17.46 -21.74
N LEU A 234 -12.46 -18.20 -21.18
CA LEU A 234 -13.82 -17.69 -20.96
C LEU A 234 -13.88 -16.61 -19.87
N LEU A 235 -13.09 -16.75 -18.81
CA LEU A 235 -12.95 -15.73 -17.78
C LEU A 235 -12.24 -14.46 -18.28
N LYS A 236 -11.53 -14.54 -19.41
CA LYS A 236 -10.69 -13.48 -19.98
C LYS A 236 -9.57 -13.09 -19.00
N LEU A 237 -8.88 -14.08 -18.45
CA LEU A 237 -7.78 -13.92 -17.48
C LEU A 237 -6.47 -14.50 -18.00
#